data_AF-A0A813WP29-F1
#
_entry.id   AF-A0A813WP29-F1
#
_cell.length_a   1.000
_cell.length_b   1.000
_cell.length_c   1.000
_cell.angle_alpha   90.00
_cell.angle_beta   90.00
_cell.angle_gamma   90.00
#
_symmetry.space_group_name_H-M   'P 1'
#
loop_
_entity.id
_entity.type
_entity.pdbx_description
1 polymer ?
#
loop_
_entity_poly.entity_id
_entity_poly.type
_entity_poly.pdbx_seq_one_letter_code
_entity_poly.pdbx_strand_id
1 'polypeptide(L)'
;MTAFSEPLTHKNEKLEQMINEQKEKSSADFTDEDLTDDDMAIVAYYLLQNNTTLTQLSLDNNQIREKGAQALGEALQKNATLTQLSLDNNQIGDEGAQALGEALQKNTKLAELSLDNNPIGEKGSQALGEGLKMNTTLTQLHLHCCQIGDKGVQALSEALQRNATLTQLWLTENQIGDEGVQALGEALQKNANLTQLHLQYNAIGDKGAQALGEALQKNAKLAVLWLYRNQIGDEGAQALGEGLEKNTSDFIGK
;
A
#
# COMPACT_ATOMS: atom_id res chain seq x y z
N MET A 1 31.84 1.80 15.16
CA MET A 1 31.96 0.96 16.38
C MET A 1 30.55 0.77 16.88
N THR A 2 29.91 -0.39 16.91
CA THR A 2 30.24 -1.84 16.93
C THR A 2 29.03 -2.57 16.29
N ALA A 3 29.03 -3.74 15.69
CA ALA A 3 30.01 -4.75 15.30
C ALA A 3 29.29 -5.63 14.26
N PHE A 4 29.85 -5.80 13.06
CA PHE A 4 29.56 -6.96 12.22
C PHE A 4 30.82 -7.82 12.27
N SER A 5 31.00 -8.54 13.38
CA SER A 5 32.10 -9.50 13.57
C SER A 5 31.58 -10.89 13.88
N GLU A 6 30.35 -11.20 13.48
CA GLU A 6 29.95 -12.59 13.33
C GLU A 6 30.55 -13.13 12.02
N PRO A 7 31.06 -14.37 11.99
CA PRO A 7 31.55 -14.96 10.77
C PRO A 7 30.40 -15.01 9.76
N LEU A 8 30.61 -14.37 8.61
CA LEU A 8 29.66 -14.32 7.51
C LEU A 8 29.27 -15.76 7.13
N THR A 9 27.96 -16.03 7.12
CA THR A 9 27.47 -17.29 6.56
C THR A 9 27.58 -17.22 5.03
N HIS A 10 27.72 -18.36 4.36
CA HIS A 10 27.80 -18.41 2.90
C HIS A 10 26.59 -17.76 2.19
N LYS A 11 25.43 -17.73 2.86
CA LYS A 11 24.22 -17.04 2.38
C LYS A 11 24.43 -15.53 2.29
N ASN A 12 25.11 -14.93 3.27
CA ASN A 12 25.39 -13.49 3.29
C ASN A 12 26.36 -13.09 2.16
N GLU A 13 27.34 -13.93 1.83
CA GLU A 13 28.28 -13.66 0.73
C GLU A 13 27.57 -13.58 -0.63
N LYS A 14 26.62 -14.49 -0.90
CA LYS A 14 25.82 -14.45 -2.14
C LYS A 14 24.99 -13.16 -2.21
N LEU A 15 24.29 -12.80 -1.13
CA LEU A 15 23.47 -11.59 -1.08
C LEU A 15 24.32 -10.32 -1.27
N GLU A 16 25.46 -10.23 -0.59
CA GLU A 16 26.38 -9.11 -0.75
C GLU A 16 26.91 -8.99 -2.18
N GLN A 17 27.23 -10.11 -2.83
CA GLN A 17 27.62 -10.11 -4.24
C GLN A 17 26.48 -9.58 -5.12
N MET A 18 25.25 -10.06 -4.93
CA MET A 18 24.09 -9.58 -5.69
C MET A 18 23.88 -8.08 -5.48
N ILE A 19 23.94 -7.61 -4.23
CA ILE A 19 23.85 -6.18 -3.89
C ILE A 19 24.93 -5.37 -4.60
N ASN A 20 26.18 -5.85 -4.60
CA ASN A 20 27.29 -5.19 -5.27
C ASN A 20 27.03 -5.00 -6.77
N GLU A 21 26.41 -5.99 -7.42
CA GLU A 21 26.06 -5.93 -8.84
C GLU A 21 24.93 -4.92 -9.14
N GLN A 22 24.16 -4.49 -8.14
CA GLN A 22 23.09 -3.49 -8.30
C GLN A 22 23.47 -2.08 -7.83
N LYS A 23 24.69 -1.87 -7.31
CA LYS A 23 25.08 -0.59 -6.66
C LYS A 23 25.00 0.64 -7.55
N GLU A 24 25.20 0.49 -8.85
CA GLU A 24 25.16 1.58 -9.83
C GLU A 24 23.85 1.61 -10.64
N LYS A 25 22.93 0.69 -10.35
CA LYS A 25 21.67 0.57 -11.09
C LYS A 25 20.55 1.34 -10.39
N SER A 26 19.63 1.86 -11.20
CA SER A 26 18.44 2.56 -10.71
C SER A 26 17.33 1.62 -10.22
N SER A 27 17.42 0.33 -10.54
CA SER A 27 16.48 -0.71 -10.15
C SER A 27 17.22 -1.95 -9.66
N ALA A 28 16.67 -2.58 -8.63
CA ALA A 28 17.15 -3.86 -8.12
C ALA A 28 15.95 -4.78 -7.85
N ASP A 29 16.11 -6.04 -8.22
CA ASP A 29 15.08 -7.06 -8.09
C ASP A 29 15.68 -8.23 -7.30
N PHE A 30 15.06 -8.52 -6.16
CA PHE A 30 15.39 -9.61 -5.24
C PHE A 30 14.17 -10.50 -5.00
N THR A 31 13.28 -10.58 -6.00
CA THR A 31 12.11 -11.46 -5.96
C THR A 31 12.53 -12.93 -5.90
N ASP A 32 11.87 -13.74 -5.08
CA ASP A 32 12.09 -15.19 -4.98
C ASP A 32 13.54 -15.59 -4.56
N GLU A 33 14.17 -14.84 -3.66
CA GLU A 33 15.57 -15.08 -3.22
C GLU A 33 15.69 -15.72 -1.82
N ASP A 34 14.58 -16.21 -1.26
CA ASP A 34 14.51 -16.80 0.09
C ASP A 34 15.07 -15.87 1.18
N LEU A 35 14.92 -14.56 1.01
CA LEU A 35 15.41 -13.56 1.97
C LEU A 35 14.55 -13.54 3.23
N THR A 36 15.20 -13.47 4.40
CA THR A 36 14.54 -13.42 5.70
C THR A 36 14.73 -12.06 6.36
N ASP A 37 14.16 -11.88 7.56
CA ASP A 37 14.40 -10.69 8.40
C ASP A 37 15.89 -10.38 8.63
N ASP A 38 16.73 -11.41 8.77
CA ASP A 38 18.16 -11.23 9.01
C ASP A 38 18.87 -10.62 7.78
N ASP A 39 18.42 -10.99 6.59
CA ASP A 39 18.91 -10.45 5.32
C ASP A 39 18.50 -8.98 5.13
N MET A 40 17.36 -8.57 5.69
CA MET A 40 16.86 -7.20 5.56
C MET A 40 17.73 -6.16 6.24
N ALA A 41 18.51 -6.53 7.26
CA ALA A 41 19.50 -5.63 7.84
C ALA A 41 20.58 -5.25 6.81
N ILE A 42 21.01 -6.22 5.99
CA ILE A 42 22.01 -6.04 4.94
C ILE A 42 21.40 -5.20 3.80
N VAL A 43 20.21 -5.55 3.33
CA VAL A 43 19.47 -4.80 2.29
C VAL A 43 19.22 -3.36 2.72
N ALA A 44 18.69 -3.14 3.92
CA ALA A 44 18.42 -1.81 4.46
C ALA A 44 19.68 -0.95 4.55
N TYR A 45 20.79 -1.53 5.01
CA TYR A 45 22.06 -0.79 5.08
C TYR A 45 22.63 -0.46 3.69
N TYR A 46 22.80 -1.45 2.82
CA TYR A 46 23.50 -1.24 1.55
C TYR A 46 22.63 -0.56 0.49
N LEU A 47 21.38 -0.98 0.33
CA LEU A 47 20.52 -0.51 -0.75
C LEU A 47 19.69 0.72 -0.38
N LEU A 48 19.33 0.89 0.88
CA LEU A 48 18.49 2.03 1.28
C LEU A 48 19.26 3.16 1.96
N GLN A 49 20.34 2.87 2.70
CA GLN A 49 21.11 3.93 3.37
C GLN A 49 22.33 4.40 2.58
N ASN A 50 22.99 3.52 1.81
CA ASN A 50 24.26 3.84 1.14
C ASN A 50 24.16 3.92 -0.39
N ASN A 51 23.10 3.39 -0.99
CA ASN A 51 22.88 3.53 -2.43
C ASN A 51 22.19 4.88 -2.71
N THR A 52 22.80 5.67 -3.59
CA THR A 52 22.30 7.00 -3.99
C THR A 52 21.70 7.04 -5.40
N THR A 53 21.67 5.89 -6.07
CA THR A 53 21.18 5.73 -7.45
C THR A 53 19.90 4.91 -7.53
N LEU A 54 19.65 4.03 -6.55
CA LEU A 54 18.51 3.13 -6.54
C LEU A 54 17.20 3.90 -6.35
N THR A 55 16.29 3.71 -7.29
CA THR A 55 14.95 4.33 -7.33
C THR A 55 13.82 3.31 -7.24
N GLN A 56 14.09 2.04 -7.56
CA GLN A 56 13.12 0.94 -7.55
C GLN A 56 13.73 -0.29 -6.88
N LEU A 57 12.98 -0.91 -5.98
CA LEU A 57 13.38 -2.12 -5.29
C LEU A 57 12.19 -3.07 -5.21
N SER A 58 12.33 -4.28 -5.76
CA SER A 58 11.42 -5.39 -5.49
C SER A 58 12.06 -6.41 -4.55
N LEU A 59 11.29 -6.82 -3.54
CA LEU A 59 11.60 -7.82 -2.53
C LEU A 59 10.45 -8.84 -2.44
N ASP A 60 9.73 -9.05 -3.53
CA ASP A 60 8.52 -9.88 -3.55
C ASP A 60 8.85 -11.35 -3.31
N ASN A 61 7.86 -12.13 -2.87
CA ASN A 61 7.97 -13.58 -2.68
C ASN A 61 9.16 -14.01 -1.78
N ASN A 62 9.41 -13.28 -0.70
CA ASN A 62 10.45 -13.61 0.28
C ASN A 62 9.81 -14.01 1.64
N GLN A 63 10.65 -14.14 2.66
CA GLN A 63 10.25 -14.52 4.02
C GLN A 63 10.41 -13.34 5.00
N ILE A 64 10.12 -12.13 4.53
CA ILE A 64 10.19 -10.89 5.32
C ILE A 64 8.97 -10.83 6.26
N ARG A 65 9.23 -10.62 7.54
CA ARG A 65 8.23 -10.47 8.61
C ARG A 65 8.43 -9.12 9.31
N GLU A 66 7.93 -9.00 10.54
CA GLU A 66 7.93 -7.75 11.30
C GLU A 66 9.32 -7.13 11.46
N LYS A 67 10.36 -7.91 11.77
CA LYS A 67 11.70 -7.35 12.00
C LYS A 67 12.34 -6.87 10.72
N GLY A 68 12.16 -7.60 9.62
CA GLY A 68 12.66 -7.20 8.31
C GLY A 68 11.95 -5.94 7.82
N ALA A 69 10.63 -5.88 7.93
CA ALA A 69 9.84 -4.69 7.63
C ALA A 69 10.26 -3.49 8.51
N GLN A 70 10.55 -3.71 9.79
CA GLN A 70 11.08 -2.68 10.68
C GLN A 70 12.42 -2.13 10.19
N ALA A 71 13.37 -3.00 9.84
CA ALA A 71 14.68 -2.58 9.31
C ALA A 71 14.54 -1.76 8.01
N LEU A 72 13.66 -2.19 7.11
CA LEU A 72 13.34 -1.45 5.88
C LEU A 72 12.70 -0.09 6.20
N GLY A 73 11.71 -0.05 7.10
CA GLY A 73 11.04 1.18 7.53
C GLY A 73 12.01 2.20 8.12
N GLU A 74 12.90 1.79 9.02
CA GLU A 74 13.92 2.66 9.60
C GLU A 74 14.88 3.23 8.56
N ALA A 75 15.25 2.43 7.55
CA ALA A 75 16.09 2.90 6.46
C ALA A 75 15.35 3.84 5.50
N LEU A 76 14.09 3.54 5.17
CA LEU A 76 13.24 4.39 4.32
C LEU A 76 13.05 5.80 4.89
N GLN A 77 13.03 5.97 6.22
CA GLN A 77 12.93 7.30 6.84
C GLN A 77 14.09 8.24 6.44
N LYS A 78 15.25 7.68 6.09
CA LYS A 78 16.46 8.43 5.69
C LYS A 78 16.74 8.35 4.20
N ASN A 79 16.18 7.34 3.52
CA ASN A 79 16.39 7.15 2.10
C ASN A 79 15.80 8.34 1.31
N ALA A 80 16.61 8.88 0.39
CA ALA A 80 16.28 10.08 -0.37
C ALA A 80 16.13 9.83 -1.89
N THR A 81 16.10 8.57 -2.32
CA THR A 81 16.19 8.19 -3.75
C THR A 81 15.13 7.20 -4.19
N LEU A 82 14.71 6.28 -3.32
CA LEU A 82 13.75 5.24 -3.63
C LEU A 82 12.36 5.85 -3.84
N THR A 83 11.81 5.55 -5.01
CA THR A 83 10.49 6.01 -5.45
C THR A 83 9.49 4.87 -5.52
N GLN A 84 9.93 3.62 -5.67
CA GLN A 84 9.08 2.44 -5.74
C GLN A 84 9.65 1.33 -4.86
N LEU A 85 8.80 0.75 -4.03
CA LEU A 85 9.11 -0.41 -3.19
C LEU A 85 8.01 -1.44 -3.31
N SER A 86 8.38 -2.66 -3.70
CA SER A 86 7.49 -3.82 -3.73
C SER A 86 7.91 -4.83 -2.67
N LEU A 87 6.94 -5.26 -1.86
CA LEU A 87 7.09 -6.20 -0.74
C LEU A 87 6.01 -7.28 -0.76
N ASP A 88 5.49 -7.60 -1.94
CA ASP A 88 4.34 -8.48 -2.12
C ASP A 88 4.68 -9.92 -1.70
N ASN A 89 3.67 -10.67 -1.27
CA ASN A 89 3.78 -12.08 -0.90
C ASN A 89 4.87 -12.37 0.15
N ASN A 90 5.00 -11.49 1.14
CA ASN A 90 5.82 -11.70 2.32
C ASN A 90 4.93 -12.10 3.52
N GLN A 91 5.44 -12.01 4.75
CA GLN A 91 4.69 -12.29 5.97
C GLN A 91 4.71 -11.09 6.92
N ILE A 92 4.53 -9.89 6.35
CA ILE A 92 4.48 -8.62 7.09
C ILE A 92 3.10 -8.48 7.75
N GLY A 93 3.04 -8.43 9.06
CA GLY A 93 1.82 -8.24 9.83
C GLY A 93 1.62 -6.81 10.31
N ASP A 94 0.81 -6.66 11.36
CA ASP A 94 0.44 -5.38 11.96
C ASP A 94 1.69 -4.56 12.36
N GLU A 95 2.68 -5.17 13.02
CA GLU A 95 3.87 -4.47 13.55
C GLU A 95 4.81 -3.97 12.43
N GLY A 96 5.01 -4.75 11.38
CA GLY A 96 5.82 -4.40 10.23
C GLY A 96 5.15 -3.32 9.39
N ALA A 97 3.83 -3.42 9.20
CA ALA A 97 3.04 -2.35 8.59
C ALA A 97 3.08 -1.06 9.43
N GLN A 98 3.13 -1.16 10.76
CA GLN A 98 3.34 0.00 11.62
C GLN A 98 4.68 0.68 11.33
N ALA A 99 5.77 -0.07 11.23
CA ALA A 99 7.08 0.50 10.91
C ALA A 99 7.12 1.17 9.54
N LEU A 100 6.44 0.60 8.54
CA LEU A 100 6.27 1.21 7.21
C LEU A 100 5.40 2.48 7.28
N GLY A 101 4.33 2.48 8.07
CA GLY A 101 3.49 3.66 8.31
C GLY A 101 4.29 4.81 8.94
N GLU A 102 5.12 4.51 9.94
CA GLU A 102 6.05 5.49 10.54
C GLU A 102 7.08 6.01 9.52
N ALA A 103 7.52 5.14 8.60
CA ALA A 103 8.42 5.55 7.51
C ALA A 103 7.73 6.52 6.54
N LEU A 104 6.48 6.26 6.16
CA LEU A 104 5.70 7.14 5.28
C LEU A 104 5.52 8.56 5.85
N GLN A 105 5.46 8.72 7.18
CA GLN A 105 5.36 10.05 7.79
C GLN A 105 6.58 10.94 7.52
N LYS A 106 7.75 10.33 7.32
CA LYS A 106 9.04 11.05 7.19
C LYS A 106 9.61 11.00 5.79
N ASN A 107 9.36 9.91 5.05
CA ASN A 107 9.87 9.76 3.70
C ASN A 107 9.16 10.73 2.74
N THR A 108 9.95 11.39 1.89
CA THR A 108 9.49 12.43 0.95
C THR A 108 9.82 12.09 -0.50
N LYS A 109 9.94 10.80 -0.82
CA LYS A 109 10.41 10.30 -2.12
C LYS A 109 9.61 9.13 -2.65
N LEU A 110 9.20 8.23 -1.77
CA LEU A 110 8.42 7.05 -2.13
C LEU A 110 7.10 7.51 -2.75
N ALA A 111 6.88 7.09 -3.99
CA ALA A 111 5.72 7.38 -4.81
C ALA A 111 4.81 6.16 -4.96
N GLU A 112 5.35 4.96 -4.77
CA GLU A 112 4.65 3.69 -4.89
C GLU A 112 5.13 2.71 -3.81
N LEU A 113 4.16 2.09 -3.13
CA LEU A 113 4.37 1.05 -2.14
C LEU A 113 3.41 -0.11 -2.44
N SER A 114 3.96 -1.28 -2.71
CA SER A 114 3.20 -2.52 -2.89
C SER A 114 3.40 -3.44 -1.70
N LEU A 115 2.29 -3.92 -1.13
CA LEU A 115 2.26 -4.78 0.06
C LEU A 115 1.25 -5.93 -0.11
N ASP A 116 0.91 -6.28 -1.34
CA ASP A 116 -0.11 -7.27 -1.65
C ASP A 116 0.22 -8.63 -0.99
N ASN A 117 -0.80 -9.36 -0.58
CA ASN A 117 -0.70 -10.67 0.05
C ASN A 117 0.17 -10.71 1.32
N ASN A 118 0.17 -9.64 2.11
CA ASN A 118 0.74 -9.62 3.46
C ASN A 118 -0.37 -9.57 4.53
N PRO A 119 -0.26 -10.31 5.66
CA PRO A 119 -1.29 -10.36 6.70
C PRO A 119 -1.35 -9.10 7.59
N ILE A 120 -1.51 -7.92 6.98
CA ILE A 120 -1.40 -6.60 7.61
C ILE A 120 -2.47 -6.35 8.66
N GLY A 121 -3.72 -6.79 8.43
CA GLY A 121 -4.79 -6.65 9.41
C GLY A 121 -5.32 -5.23 9.62
N GLU A 122 -6.24 -5.08 10.57
CA GLU A 122 -6.88 -3.80 10.91
C GLU A 122 -5.89 -2.79 11.54
N LYS A 123 -4.97 -3.23 12.42
CA LYS A 123 -4.08 -2.31 13.14
C LYS A 123 -2.94 -1.84 12.24
N GLY A 124 -2.37 -2.72 11.43
CA GLY A 124 -1.38 -2.36 10.42
C GLY A 124 -1.95 -1.35 9.44
N SER A 125 -3.19 -1.55 8.99
CA SER A 125 -3.92 -0.59 8.14
C SER A 125 -4.13 0.76 8.81
N GLN A 126 -4.45 0.77 10.10
CA GLN A 126 -4.55 2.01 10.87
C GLN A 126 -3.21 2.77 10.88
N ALA A 127 -2.09 2.06 11.09
CA ALA A 127 -0.77 2.68 11.11
C ALA A 127 -0.34 3.20 9.73
N LEU A 128 -0.64 2.46 8.65
CA LEU A 128 -0.46 2.94 7.28
C LEU A 128 -1.31 4.20 7.02
N GLY A 129 -2.56 4.22 7.51
CA GLY A 129 -3.44 5.39 7.44
C GLY A 129 -2.84 6.63 8.13
N GLU A 130 -2.27 6.48 9.33
CA GLU A 130 -1.56 7.57 10.02
C GLU A 130 -0.33 8.05 9.23
N GLY A 131 0.40 7.12 8.60
CA GLY A 131 1.47 7.44 7.66
C GLY A 131 0.99 8.29 6.48
N LEU A 132 -0.06 7.85 5.81
CA LEU A 132 -0.66 8.52 4.65
C LEU A 132 -1.20 9.92 4.97
N LYS A 133 -1.74 10.16 6.17
CA LYS A 133 -2.22 11.49 6.60
C LYS A 133 -1.12 12.56 6.49
N MET A 134 0.13 12.17 6.71
CA MET A 134 1.30 13.06 6.73
C MET A 134 2.13 13.00 5.44
N ASN A 135 2.08 11.88 4.73
CA ASN A 135 2.86 11.69 3.52
C ASN A 135 2.37 12.61 2.38
N THR A 136 3.32 13.12 1.59
CA THR A 136 3.07 14.09 0.51
C THR A 136 3.62 13.66 -0.85
N THR A 137 4.02 12.39 -0.98
CA THR A 137 4.66 11.88 -2.21
C THR A 137 4.07 10.59 -2.72
N LEU A 138 3.49 9.75 -1.86
CA LEU A 138 2.91 8.49 -2.23
C LEU A 138 1.67 8.73 -3.10
N THR A 139 1.70 8.14 -4.29
CA THR A 139 0.66 8.25 -5.33
C THR A 139 -0.07 6.94 -5.55
N GLN A 140 0.57 5.82 -5.23
CA GLN A 140 0.06 4.46 -5.43
C GLN A 140 0.32 3.62 -4.18
N LEU A 141 -0.73 2.93 -3.71
CA LEU A 141 -0.66 2.02 -2.57
C LEU A 141 -1.43 0.74 -2.87
N HIS A 142 -0.73 -0.39 -2.90
CA HIS A 142 -1.31 -1.70 -3.16
C HIS A 142 -1.42 -2.50 -1.86
N LEU A 143 -2.65 -2.95 -1.58
CA LEU A 143 -2.98 -3.72 -0.38
C LEU A 143 -3.98 -4.85 -0.70
N HIS A 144 -3.86 -5.51 -1.85
CA HIS A 144 -4.67 -6.67 -2.19
C HIS A 144 -4.43 -7.81 -1.20
N CYS A 145 -5.51 -8.47 -0.75
CA CYS A 145 -5.43 -9.65 0.13
C CYS A 145 -4.65 -9.40 1.44
N CYS A 146 -4.91 -8.25 2.08
CA CYS A 146 -4.20 -7.80 3.29
C CYS A 146 -4.98 -7.95 4.60
N GLN A 147 -6.17 -8.57 4.56
CA GLN A 147 -7.05 -8.79 5.73
C GLN A 147 -7.44 -7.49 6.45
N ILE A 148 -7.63 -6.41 5.69
CA ILE A 148 -7.83 -5.05 6.22
C ILE A 148 -9.13 -4.90 7.03
N GLY A 149 -10.22 -5.50 6.57
CA GLY A 149 -11.54 -5.38 7.20
C GLY A 149 -12.11 -3.95 7.22
N ASP A 150 -13.29 -3.80 7.84
CA ASP A 150 -14.01 -2.52 7.86
C ASP A 150 -13.29 -1.44 8.69
N LYS A 151 -12.70 -1.80 9.83
CA LYS A 151 -12.00 -0.81 10.66
C LYS A 151 -10.69 -0.36 10.03
N GLY A 152 -9.96 -1.28 9.39
CA GLY A 152 -8.74 -0.93 8.66
C GLY A 152 -9.04 0.05 7.52
N VAL A 153 -10.09 -0.22 6.74
CA VAL A 153 -10.44 0.68 5.63
C VAL A 153 -11.04 2.00 6.11
N GLN A 154 -11.72 2.02 7.26
CA GLN A 154 -12.15 3.27 7.90
C GLN A 154 -10.94 4.17 8.22
N ALA A 155 -9.86 3.61 8.76
CA ALA A 155 -8.64 4.39 9.04
C ALA A 155 -7.98 4.93 7.76
N LEU A 156 -7.93 4.11 6.69
CA LEU A 156 -7.47 4.57 5.36
C LEU A 156 -8.39 5.67 4.79
N SER A 157 -9.70 5.57 5.02
CA SER A 157 -10.68 6.57 4.60
C SER A 157 -10.48 7.91 5.31
N GLU A 158 -10.19 7.91 6.61
CA GLU A 158 -9.81 9.12 7.32
C GLU A 158 -8.52 9.75 6.77
N ALA A 159 -7.57 8.92 6.35
CA ALA A 159 -6.34 9.39 5.72
C ALA A 159 -6.62 10.03 4.37
N LEU A 160 -7.44 9.41 3.53
CA LEU A 160 -7.85 9.95 2.22
C LEU A 160 -8.51 11.33 2.32
N GLN A 161 -9.26 11.62 3.40
CA GLN A 161 -9.85 12.96 3.59
C GLN A 161 -8.81 14.08 3.70
N ARG A 162 -7.58 13.77 4.09
CA ARG A 162 -6.48 14.73 4.29
C ARG A 162 -5.39 14.61 3.25
N ASN A 163 -5.10 13.39 2.79
CA ASN A 163 -4.04 13.13 1.84
C ASN A 163 -4.38 13.73 0.48
N ALA A 164 -3.43 14.46 -0.08
CA ALA A 164 -3.60 15.18 -1.34
C ALA A 164 -2.81 14.59 -2.51
N THR A 165 -2.15 13.44 -2.33
CA THR A 165 -1.21 12.88 -3.32
C THR A 165 -1.56 11.48 -3.79
N LEU A 166 -2.27 10.69 -3.00
CA LEU A 166 -2.67 9.34 -3.37
C LEU A 166 -3.71 9.41 -4.48
N THR A 167 -3.36 8.79 -5.62
CA THR A 167 -4.17 8.77 -6.84
C THR A 167 -4.75 7.38 -7.13
N GLN A 168 -4.13 6.32 -6.61
CA GLN A 168 -4.55 4.94 -6.84
C GLN A 168 -4.42 4.14 -5.54
N LEU A 169 -5.49 3.40 -5.23
CA LEU A 169 -5.57 2.57 -4.02
C LEU A 169 -6.19 1.21 -4.37
N TRP A 170 -5.44 0.14 -4.10
CA TRP A 170 -5.91 -1.23 -4.27
C TRP A 170 -6.30 -1.87 -2.94
N LEU A 171 -7.57 -2.27 -2.84
CA LEU A 171 -8.17 -2.90 -1.66
C LEU A 171 -8.94 -4.18 -2.05
N THR A 172 -8.53 -4.83 -3.15
CA THR A 172 -9.15 -6.08 -3.62
C THR A 172 -8.99 -7.18 -2.58
N GLU A 173 -10.05 -7.97 -2.32
CA GLU A 173 -10.01 -9.13 -1.41
C GLU A 173 -9.59 -8.82 0.03
N ASN A 174 -10.27 -7.86 0.67
CA ASN A 174 -9.91 -7.38 2.01
C ASN A 174 -11.00 -7.55 3.07
N GLN A 175 -12.03 -8.33 2.78
CA GLN A 175 -13.15 -8.58 3.70
C GLN A 175 -13.87 -7.28 4.11
N ILE A 176 -13.89 -6.30 3.20
CA ILE A 176 -14.56 -5.01 3.42
C ILE A 176 -16.06 -5.18 3.16
N GLY A 177 -16.89 -4.80 4.12
CA GLY A 177 -18.34 -4.78 4.04
C GLY A 177 -18.91 -3.38 3.84
N ASP A 178 -20.22 -3.25 4.04
CA ASP A 178 -20.95 -2.00 3.87
C ASP A 178 -20.47 -0.88 4.80
N GLU A 179 -20.09 -1.22 6.05
CA GLU A 179 -19.64 -0.25 7.04
C GLU A 179 -18.31 0.42 6.61
N GLY A 180 -17.35 -0.39 6.16
CA GLY A 180 -16.08 0.11 5.65
C GLY A 180 -16.24 0.94 4.37
N VAL A 181 -17.12 0.51 3.46
CA VAL A 181 -17.40 1.26 2.24
C VAL A 181 -18.14 2.57 2.51
N GLN A 182 -19.00 2.63 3.53
CA GLN A 182 -19.64 3.89 3.92
C GLN A 182 -18.58 4.95 4.28
N ALA A 183 -17.56 4.58 5.06
CA ALA A 183 -16.45 5.46 5.39
C ALA A 183 -15.65 5.90 4.15
N LEU A 184 -15.40 4.98 3.20
CA LEU A 184 -14.76 5.31 1.92
C LEU A 184 -15.61 6.28 1.10
N GLY A 185 -16.93 6.08 1.03
CA GLY A 185 -17.86 6.97 0.34
C GLY A 185 -17.82 8.39 0.90
N GLU A 186 -17.82 8.54 2.23
CA GLU A 186 -17.67 9.84 2.90
C GLU A 186 -16.30 10.48 2.59
N ALA A 187 -15.24 9.68 2.54
CA ALA A 187 -13.90 10.17 2.22
C ALA A 187 -13.80 10.65 0.76
N LEU A 188 -14.36 9.90 -0.19
CA LEU A 188 -14.42 10.27 -1.61
C LEU A 188 -15.17 11.58 -1.82
N GLN A 189 -16.22 11.89 -1.05
CA GLN A 189 -16.91 13.18 -1.19
C GLN A 189 -16.01 14.39 -0.87
N LYS A 190 -14.93 14.20 -0.10
CA LYS A 190 -13.99 15.27 0.30
C LYS A 190 -12.66 15.19 -0.45
N ASN A 191 -12.21 13.99 -0.80
CA ASN A 191 -10.96 13.77 -1.52
C ASN A 191 -11.11 14.14 -3.00
N ALA A 192 -10.19 14.94 -3.52
CA ALA A 192 -10.21 15.41 -4.90
C ALA A 192 -9.00 14.92 -5.72
N ASN A 193 -8.32 13.85 -5.28
CA ASN A 193 -7.07 13.38 -5.89
C ASN A 193 -7.12 11.89 -6.28
N LEU A 194 -7.87 11.07 -5.56
CA LEU A 194 -8.00 9.65 -5.89
C LEU A 194 -8.74 9.49 -7.22
N THR A 195 -8.07 8.84 -8.17
CA THR A 195 -8.54 8.60 -9.52
C THR A 195 -8.92 7.14 -9.75
N GLN A 196 -8.31 6.21 -9.01
CA GLN A 196 -8.57 4.78 -9.12
C GLN A 196 -8.76 4.14 -7.75
N LEU A 197 -9.83 3.37 -7.61
CA LEU A 197 -10.17 2.61 -6.42
C LEU A 197 -10.59 1.18 -6.80
N HIS A 198 -9.87 0.20 -6.27
CA HIS A 198 -10.11 -1.22 -6.56
C HIS A 198 -10.67 -1.93 -5.33
N LEU A 199 -11.92 -2.36 -5.40
CA LEU A 199 -12.69 -2.94 -4.30
C LEU A 199 -13.28 -4.32 -4.63
N GLN A 200 -12.76 -5.00 -5.65
CA GLN A 200 -13.26 -6.30 -6.07
C GLN A 200 -13.07 -7.38 -5.01
N TYR A 201 -13.85 -8.45 -5.09
CA TYR A 201 -13.73 -9.59 -4.16
C TYR A 201 -13.89 -9.21 -2.67
N ASN A 202 -14.75 -8.24 -2.37
CA ASN A 202 -15.09 -7.87 -1.00
C ASN A 202 -16.52 -8.33 -0.64
N ALA A 203 -17.03 -7.90 0.51
CA ALA A 203 -18.36 -8.22 1.02
C ALA A 203 -19.33 -7.03 0.91
N ILE A 204 -19.19 -6.21 -0.13
CA ILE A 204 -19.98 -4.98 -0.32
C ILE A 204 -21.38 -5.36 -0.81
N GLY A 205 -22.40 -4.94 -0.07
CA GLY A 205 -23.81 -5.11 -0.40
C GLY A 205 -24.44 -3.83 -0.93
N ASP A 206 -25.78 -3.80 -0.94
CA ASP A 206 -26.55 -2.67 -1.47
C ASP A 206 -26.32 -1.36 -0.71
N LYS A 207 -26.11 -1.41 0.61
CA LYS A 207 -25.88 -0.20 1.41
C LYS A 207 -24.53 0.42 1.11
N GLY A 208 -23.47 -0.38 1.00
CA GLY A 208 -22.15 0.09 0.60
C GLY A 208 -22.16 0.64 -0.82
N ALA A 209 -22.84 -0.04 -1.75
CA ALA A 209 -23.04 0.44 -3.12
C ALA A 209 -23.81 1.76 -3.16
N GLN A 210 -24.84 1.94 -2.33
CA GLN A 210 -25.55 3.21 -2.20
C GLN A 210 -24.62 4.33 -1.73
N ALA A 211 -23.79 4.09 -0.71
CA ALA A 211 -22.83 5.08 -0.21
C ALA A 211 -21.81 5.50 -1.30
N LEU A 212 -21.34 4.55 -2.12
CA LEU A 212 -20.51 4.85 -3.29
C LEU A 212 -21.27 5.63 -4.35
N GLY A 213 -22.52 5.27 -4.63
CA GLY A 213 -23.39 6.00 -5.56
C GLY A 213 -23.55 7.47 -5.15
N GLU A 214 -23.83 7.73 -3.87
CA GLU A 214 -23.90 9.09 -3.32
C GLU A 214 -22.56 9.84 -3.40
N ALA A 215 -21.44 9.14 -3.18
CA ALA A 215 -20.12 9.73 -3.31
C ALA A 215 -19.79 10.13 -4.75
N LEU A 216 -20.14 9.29 -5.73
CA LEU A 216 -19.93 9.54 -7.15
C LEU A 216 -20.71 10.77 -7.65
N GLN A 217 -21.86 11.10 -7.05
CA GLN A 217 -22.59 12.34 -7.41
C GLN A 217 -21.81 13.62 -7.09
N LYS A 218 -20.87 13.55 -6.13
CA LYS A 218 -20.10 14.71 -5.64
C LYS A 218 -18.63 14.67 -6.05
N ASN A 219 -18.07 13.49 -6.23
CA ASN A 219 -16.67 13.31 -6.60
C ASN A 219 -16.52 13.23 -8.13
N ALA A 220 -15.96 14.29 -8.72
CA ALA A 220 -15.68 14.36 -10.16
C ALA A 220 -14.24 13.93 -10.54
N LYS A 221 -13.52 13.29 -9.63
CA LYS A 221 -12.08 12.97 -9.78
C LYS A 221 -11.81 11.48 -9.90
N LEU A 222 -12.58 10.65 -9.21
CA LEU A 222 -12.56 9.21 -9.37
C LEU A 222 -12.99 8.90 -10.80
N ALA A 223 -12.12 8.23 -11.53
CA ALA A 223 -12.33 7.83 -12.91
C ALA A 223 -12.48 6.32 -13.03
N VAL A 224 -11.90 5.54 -12.10
CA VAL A 224 -11.93 4.08 -12.12
C VAL A 224 -12.41 3.58 -10.77
N LEU A 225 -13.49 2.80 -10.79
CA LEU A 225 -14.01 2.09 -9.62
C LEU A 225 -14.31 0.65 -10.00
N TRP A 226 -13.60 -0.29 -9.41
CA TRP A 226 -13.84 -1.70 -9.66
C TRP A 226 -14.55 -2.36 -8.49
N LEU A 227 -15.71 -2.96 -8.78
CA LEU A 227 -16.59 -3.56 -7.76
C LEU A 227 -17.03 -5.00 -8.07
N TYR A 228 -16.51 -5.62 -9.13
CA TYR A 228 -16.95 -6.98 -9.49
C TYR A 228 -16.65 -7.98 -8.35
N ARG A 229 -17.43 -9.06 -8.28
CA ARG A 229 -17.35 -10.08 -7.21
C ARG A 229 -17.58 -9.51 -5.80
N ASN A 230 -18.55 -8.60 -5.68
CA ASN A 230 -19.17 -8.20 -4.41
C ASN A 230 -20.61 -8.76 -4.33
N GLN A 231 -21.36 -8.38 -3.30
CA GLN A 231 -22.72 -8.84 -3.00
C GLN A 231 -23.77 -7.76 -3.34
N ILE A 232 -23.50 -6.96 -4.37
CA ILE A 232 -24.35 -5.85 -4.82
C ILE A 232 -25.55 -6.41 -5.59
N GLY A 233 -26.75 -6.16 -5.09
CA GLY A 233 -28.02 -6.49 -5.71
C GLY A 233 -28.57 -5.35 -6.58
N ASP A 234 -29.84 -5.47 -6.96
CA ASP A 234 -30.49 -4.54 -7.88
C ASP A 234 -30.57 -3.12 -7.32
N GLU A 235 -30.83 -2.96 -6.00
CA GLU A 235 -30.92 -1.66 -5.35
C GLU A 235 -29.57 -0.94 -5.34
N GLY A 236 -28.49 -1.64 -4.99
CA GLY A 236 -27.14 -1.09 -5.01
C GLY A 236 -26.66 -0.77 -6.43
N ALA A 237 -26.96 -1.63 -7.40
CA ALA A 237 -26.65 -1.39 -8.81
C ALA A 237 -27.39 -0.15 -9.34
N GLN A 238 -28.67 0.02 -8.99
CA GLN A 238 -29.42 1.23 -9.33
C GLN A 238 -28.78 2.49 -8.73
N ALA A 239 -28.41 2.46 -7.45
CA ALA A 239 -27.80 3.60 -6.78
C ALA A 239 -26.44 4.01 -7.40
N LEU A 240 -25.62 3.03 -7.79
CA LEU A 240 -24.38 3.28 -8.54
C LEU A 240 -24.67 3.90 -9.92
N GLY A 241 -25.69 3.39 -10.63
CA GLY A 241 -26.14 3.94 -11.91
C GLY A 241 -26.56 5.42 -11.79
N GLU A 242 -27.41 5.75 -10.82
CA GLU A 242 -27.83 7.13 -10.54
C GLU A 242 -26.64 8.02 -10.14
N GLY A 243 -25.67 7.46 -9.42
CA GLY A 243 -24.42 8.13 -9.07
C GLY A 243 -23.59 8.52 -10.29
N LEU A 244 -23.43 7.58 -11.22
CA LEU A 244 -22.68 7.77 -12.46
C LEU A 244 -23.39 8.73 -13.43
N GLU A 245 -24.72 8.69 -13.53
CA GLU A 245 -25.48 9.61 -14.41
C GLU A 245 -25.29 11.09 -14.03
N LYS A 246 -25.13 11.37 -12.73
CA LYS A 246 -24.87 12.73 -12.23
C LYS A 246 -23.39 13.07 -12.19
N ASN A 247 -22.51 12.07 -12.29
CA ASN A 247 -21.08 12.29 -12.38
C ASN A 247 -20.74 12.84 -13.78
N THR A 248 -19.93 13.88 -13.81
CA THR A 248 -19.55 14.59 -15.05
C THR A 248 -18.11 14.29 -15.48
N SER A 249 -17.43 13.37 -14.80
CA SER A 249 -16.06 12.94 -15.14
C SER A 249 -16.06 11.89 -16.25
N ASP A 250 -14.92 11.76 -16.95
CA ASP A 250 -14.66 10.68 -17.90
C ASP A 250 -14.43 9.36 -17.14
N PHE A 251 -15.52 8.77 -16.63
CA PHE A 251 -15.49 7.55 -15.82
C PHE A 251 -15.31 6.29 -16.70
N ILE A 252 -14.26 5.51 -16.42
CA ILE A 252 -13.95 4.23 -17.06
C ILE A 252 -14.09 3.14 -15.99
N GLY A 253 -15.27 2.54 -15.92
CA GLY A 253 -15.59 1.48 -14.95
C GLY A 253 -16.88 0.75 -15.29
N LYS A 254 -16.91 0.05 -16.44
CA LYS A 254 -17.96 -0.90 -16.82
C LYS A 254 -17.59 -2.31 -16.40
#